data_AF-X7ZAG1-F1
#
_entry.id   AF-X7ZAG1-F1
#
_cell.length_a   1.000
_cell.length_b   1.000
_cell.length_c   1.000
_cell.angle_alpha   90.00
_cell.angle_beta   90.00
_cell.angle_gamma   90.00
#
_symmetry.space_group_name_H-M   'P 1'
#
loop_
_entity.id
_entity.type
_entity.pdbx_description
1 polymer ?
#
loop_
_entity_poly.entity_id
_entity_poly.type
_entity_poly.pdbx_seq_one_letter_code
_entity_poly.pdbx_strand_id
1 'polypeptide(L)'
;MMIPNPGSAEGIALGNQIVAFVLANTDRFGIQDAIWRGVYYTPKGARQTGYGHFDHVHVTTIGGGYPTGGETTCAALKHCGRGLSRPDAIR
;
A
#
# COMPACT_ATOMS: atom_id res chain seq x y z
N MET A 1 3.36 -1.51 -6.17
CA MET A 1 4.74 -0.98 -6.10
C MET A 1 5.62 -1.76 -7.04
N MET A 2 6.22 -1.12 -8.05
CA MET A 2 7.10 -1.81 -9.01
C MET A 2 8.40 -2.26 -8.36
N ILE A 3 8.87 -3.45 -8.73
CA ILE A 3 10.14 -4.03 -8.29
C ILE A 3 11.14 -3.93 -9.45
N PRO A 4 12.29 -3.28 -9.25
CA PRO A 4 13.36 -3.29 -10.24
C PRO A 4 13.90 -4.72 -10.46
N ASN A 5 14.21 -5.07 -11.71
CA ASN A 5 14.74 -6.38 -12.11
C ASN A 5 14.01 -7.57 -11.46
N PRO A 6 12.68 -7.67 -11.61
CA PRO A 6 11.86 -8.49 -10.72
C PRO A 6 11.97 -10.00 -10.96
N GLY A 7 12.66 -10.40 -12.04
CA GLY A 7 13.03 -11.79 -12.31
C GLY A 7 14.36 -12.21 -11.69
N SER A 8 15.18 -11.28 -11.18
CA SER A 8 16.47 -11.58 -10.56
C SER A 8 16.29 -12.06 -9.11
N ALA A 9 17.34 -12.68 -8.57
CA ALA A 9 17.35 -13.11 -7.16
C ALA A 9 17.16 -11.91 -6.21
N GLU A 10 17.79 -10.77 -6.52
CA GLU A 10 17.70 -9.53 -5.75
C GLU A 10 16.29 -8.92 -5.84
N GLY A 11 15.69 -8.88 -7.03
CA GLY A 11 14.32 -8.41 -7.22
C GLY A 11 13.32 -9.26 -6.44
N ILE A 12 13.47 -10.59 -6.47
CA ILE A 12 12.64 -11.51 -5.69
C ILE A 12 12.85 -11.30 -4.19
N ALA A 13 14.09 -11.15 -3.73
CA ALA A 13 14.40 -10.89 -2.32
C ALA A 13 13.78 -9.57 -1.84
N LEU A 14 13.86 -8.50 -2.65
CA LEU A 14 13.24 -7.22 -2.35
C LEU A 14 11.71 -7.34 -2.24
N GLY A 15 11.07 -7.99 -3.22
CA GLY A 15 9.61 -8.24 -3.17
C GLY A 15 9.19 -8.99 -1.91
N ASN A 16 9.95 -10.02 -1.52
CA ASN A 16 9.72 -10.78 -0.29
C ASN A 16 9.86 -9.91 0.96
N GLN A 17 10.88 -9.05 1.03
CA GLN A 17 11.08 -8.12 2.15
C GLN A 17 9.94 -7.11 2.27
N ILE A 18 9.43 -6.60 1.15
CA ILE A 18 8.29 -5.67 1.15
C ILE A 18 7.04 -6.36 1.68
N VAL A 19 6.73 -7.58 1.21
CA VAL A 19 5.60 -8.37 1.73
C VAL A 19 5.74 -8.60 3.24
N ALA A 20 6.94 -9.00 3.70
CA ALA A 20 7.20 -9.22 5.11
C ALA A 20 7.00 -7.93 5.95
N PHE A 21 7.51 -6.80 5.46
CA PHE A 21 7.33 -5.51 6.11
C PHE A 21 5.85 -5.10 6.19
N VAL A 22 5.10 -5.25 5.11
CA VAL A 22 3.67 -4.94 5.06
C VAL A 22 2.90 -5.81 6.07
N LEU A 23 3.16 -7.11 6.11
CA LEU A 23 2.49 -8.04 7.03
C LEU A 23 2.86 -7.78 8.50
N ALA A 24 4.08 -7.37 8.78
CA ALA A 24 4.52 -7.01 10.13
C ALA A 24 3.87 -5.71 10.65
N ASN A 25 3.22 -4.92 9.77
CA ASN A 25 2.64 -3.62 10.11
C ASN A 25 1.14 -3.53 9.77
N THR A 26 0.43 -4.66 9.74
CA THR A 26 -0.97 -4.72 9.27
C THR A 26 -1.89 -3.78 10.05
N ASP A 27 -1.76 -3.74 11.37
CA ASP A 27 -2.64 -2.94 12.22
C ASP A 27 -2.32 -1.44 12.07
N ARG A 28 -1.03 -1.11 11.98
CA ARG A 28 -0.56 0.28 11.87
C ARG A 28 -1.05 0.96 10.60
N PHE A 29 -1.07 0.22 9.49
CA PHE A 29 -1.43 0.77 8.17
C PHE A 29 -2.82 0.34 7.70
N GLY A 30 -3.56 -0.44 8.49
CA GLY A 30 -4.84 -1.01 8.10
C GLY A 30 -4.71 -1.87 6.85
N ILE A 31 -3.74 -2.79 6.79
CA ILE A 31 -3.54 -3.65 5.61
C ILE A 31 -4.65 -4.71 5.54
N GLN A 32 -5.32 -4.78 4.40
CA GLN A 32 -6.25 -5.86 4.07
C GLN A 32 -5.51 -7.07 3.48
N ASP A 33 -4.69 -6.82 2.46
CA ASP A 33 -3.96 -7.87 1.75
C ASP A 33 -2.75 -7.36 0.98
N ALA A 34 -1.87 -8.28 0.58
CA ALA A 34 -0.81 -8.06 -0.38
C ALA A 34 -0.74 -9.23 -1.39
N ILE A 35 -0.31 -8.95 -2.62
CA ILE A 35 -0.10 -9.98 -3.65
C ILE A 35 1.32 -9.86 -4.19
N TRP A 36 2.03 -10.98 -4.20
CA TRP A 36 3.35 -11.11 -4.80
C TRP A 36 3.53 -12.49 -5.43
N ARG A 37 3.91 -12.53 -6.70
CA ARG A 37 4.22 -13.73 -7.49
C ARG A 37 3.16 -14.83 -7.34
N GLY A 38 1.90 -14.46 -7.48
CA GLY A 38 0.75 -15.36 -7.47
C GLY A 38 0.34 -15.85 -6.09
N VAL A 39 0.92 -15.30 -5.02
CA VAL A 39 0.54 -15.59 -3.63
C VAL A 39 -0.23 -14.40 -3.07
N TYR A 40 -1.41 -14.70 -2.54
CA TYR A 40 -2.29 -13.78 -1.82
C TYR A 40 -2.00 -13.88 -0.32
N TYR A 41 -1.49 -12.81 0.26
CA TYR A 41 -1.16 -12.71 1.68
C TYR A 41 -2.19 -11.88 2.41
N THR A 42 -2.72 -12.42 3.51
CA THR A 42 -3.61 -11.70 4.42
C THR A 42 -3.07 -11.80 5.84
N PRO A 43 -3.55 -10.97 6.79
CA PRO A 43 -3.26 -11.17 8.22
C PRO A 43 -3.62 -12.58 8.73
N LYS A 44 -4.52 -13.29 8.05
CA LYS A 44 -4.97 -14.64 8.42
C LYS A 44 -4.17 -15.76 7.76
N GLY A 45 -3.21 -15.44 6.89
CA GLY A 45 -2.36 -16.40 6.20
C GLY A 45 -2.26 -16.17 4.70
N ALA A 46 -1.43 -17.00 4.06
CA ALA A 46 -1.10 -16.93 2.65
C ALA A 46 -1.75 -18.08 1.86
N ARG A 47 -2.17 -17.78 0.62
CA ARG A 47 -2.73 -18.77 -0.32
C ARG A 47 -2.22 -18.51 -1.73
N GLN A 48 -1.81 -19.55 -2.44
CA GLN A 48 -1.55 -19.44 -3.88
C GLN A 48 -2.86 -19.23 -4.63
N THR A 49 -2.90 -18.23 -5.49
CA THR A 49 -4.10 -17.83 -6.24
C THR A 49 -3.89 -17.77 -7.75
N GLY A 50 -2.64 -17.69 -8.21
CA GLY A 50 -2.33 -17.54 -9.63
C GLY A 50 -2.61 -16.13 -10.18
N TYR A 51 -2.81 -15.12 -9.33
CA TYR A 51 -3.13 -13.74 -9.75
C TYR A 51 -1.99 -12.98 -10.46
N GLY A 52 -0.88 -13.60 -10.85
CA GLY A 52 0.24 -12.89 -11.47
C GLY A 52 1.05 -12.07 -10.45
N HIS A 53 1.37 -10.81 -10.75
CA HIS A 53 2.17 -9.92 -9.88
C HIS A 53 3.63 -10.35 -9.75
N PHE A 54 4.29 -10.57 -10.90
CA PHE A 54 5.68 -10.99 -10.93
C PHE A 54 6.67 -9.83 -10.98
N ASP A 55 6.20 -8.63 -11.28
CA ASP A 55 6.98 -7.40 -11.47
C ASP A 55 6.68 -6.31 -10.42
N HIS A 56 5.63 -6.49 -9.62
CA HIS A 56 5.23 -5.55 -8.58
C HIS A 56 4.57 -6.25 -7.39
N VAL A 57 4.66 -5.62 -6.22
CA VAL A 57 3.88 -5.98 -5.04
C VAL A 57 2.60 -5.15 -5.04
N HIS A 58 1.45 -5.80 -5.05
CA HIS A 58 0.16 -5.16 -4.80
C HIS A 58 -0.12 -5.13 -3.30
N VAL A 59 -0.70 -4.04 -2.80
CA VAL A 59 -1.09 -3.88 -1.39
C VAL A 59 -2.45 -3.20 -1.36
N THR A 60 -3.38 -3.77 -0.61
CA THR A 60 -4.71 -3.21 -0.36
C THR A 60 -4.82 -2.82 1.10
N THR A 61 -5.34 -1.63 1.37
CA THR A 61 -5.67 -1.16 2.74
C THR A 61 -7.18 -1.18 2.96
N ILE A 62 -7.58 -1.33 4.21
CA ILE A 62 -8.96 -1.19 4.67
C ILE A 62 -9.39 0.26 4.45
N GLY A 63 -10.55 0.45 3.83
CA GLY A 63 -11.02 1.77 3.40
C GLY A 63 -10.28 2.32 2.16
N GLY A 64 -9.26 1.60 1.67
CA GLY A 64 -8.68 1.84 0.35
C GLY A 64 -9.62 1.32 -0.76
N GLY A 65 -9.64 2.04 -1.88
CA GLY A 65 -10.52 1.74 -3.01
C GLY A 65 -10.37 2.77 -4.11
N TYR A 66 -11.13 2.60 -5.21
CA TYR A 66 -11.21 3.64 -6.22
C TYR A 66 -11.73 4.93 -5.59
N PRO A 67 -11.16 6.10 -5.95
CA PRO A 67 -11.67 7.37 -5.46
C PRO A 67 -13.16 7.47 -5.74
N THR A 68 -13.93 7.74 -4.70
CA THR A 68 -15.39 7.93 -4.81
C THR A 68 -15.74 9.37 -5.25
N GLY A 69 -14.73 10.22 -5.43
CA GLY A 69 -14.87 11.64 -5.76
C GLY A 69 -15.10 12.55 -4.55
N GLY A 70 -15.34 12.01 -3.35
CA GLY A 70 -15.42 12.76 -2.10
C GLY A 70 -14.08 12.92 -1.37
N GLU A 71 -13.04 12.25 -1.85
CA GLU A 71 -11.70 12.32 -1.27
C GLU A 71 -11.14 13.74 -1.41
N THR A 72 -10.75 14.37 -0.30
CA THR A 72 -10.01 15.63 -0.36
C THR A 72 -8.54 15.34 -0.65
N THR A 73 -8.18 15.31 -1.94
CA THR A 73 -6.77 15.18 -2.35
C THR A 73 -6.10 16.55 -2.35
N CYS A 74 -4.77 16.59 -2.28
CA CYS A 74 -4.03 17.85 -2.42
C CYS A 74 -4.29 18.55 -3.77
N ALA A 75 -4.72 17.80 -4.79
CA ALA A 75 -5.17 18.36 -6.07
C ALA A 75 -6.60 18.96 -6.01
N ALA A 76 -7.47 18.45 -5.13
CA ALA A 76 -8.83 18.94 -4.93
C ALA A 76 -8.89 20.21 -4.05
N LEU A 77 -7.84 20.52 -3.30
CA LEU A 77 -7.71 21.75 -2.54
C LEU A 77 -6.94 22.80 -3.34
N LYS A 78 -7.56 23.95 -3.65
CA LYS A 78 -6.89 25.11 -4.30
C LYS A 78 -5.70 25.69 -3.51
N HIS A 79 -5.36 25.12 -2.35
CA HIS A 79 -4.38 25.64 -1.39
C HIS A 79 -3.46 24.55 -0.80
N CYS A 80 -3.19 23.46 -1.53
CA CYS A 80 -2.08 22.59 -1.13
C CYS A 80 -0.74 23.30 -1.43
N GLY A 81 -0.18 23.97 -0.42
CA GLY A 81 1.15 24.62 -0.52
C GLY A 81 1.41 25.84 0.39
N ARG A 82 0.41 26.42 1.04
CA ARG A 82 0.64 27.43 2.10
C ARG A 82 0.26 26.81 3.44
N GLY A 83 1.23 26.84 4.35
CA GLY A 83 1.20 26.14 5.63
C GLY A 83 -0.13 26.28 6.37
N LEU A 84 -0.49 25.22 7.09
CA LEU A 84 -1.45 25.31 8.18
C LEU A 84 -0.93 26.35 9.20
N SER A 85 -1.27 27.61 9.01
CA SER A 85 -1.55 28.48 10.14
C SER A 85 -2.84 27.94 10.73
N ARG A 86 -2.73 27.20 11.82
CA ARG A 86 -3.87 26.86 12.67
C ARG A 86 -4.49 28.17 13.16
N PRO A 87 -5.77 28.48 12.89
CA PRO A 87 -6.53 29.22 13.87
C PRO A 87 -7.02 28.21 14.92
N ASP A 88 -7.18 28.67 16.15
CA ASP A 88 -7.96 28.02 17.20
C ASP A 88 -7.19 27.06 18.11
N ALA A 89 -6.20 27.63 18.80
CA ALA A 89 -6.02 27.34 20.21
C ALA A 89 -7.29 27.81 20.95
N ILE A 90 -8.14 26.86 21.34
CA ILE A 90 -9.15 27.08 22.39
C ILE A 90 -8.66 26.36 23.64
N ARG A 91 -8.77 27.10 24.75
CA ARG A 91 -8.40 26.79 26.14
C ARG A 91 -8.74 25.38 26.60
#